data_AF-A0A1H4YF93-F1
#
_entry.id   AF-A0A1H4YF93-F1
#
_cell.length_a   1.000
_cell.length_b   1.000
_cell.length_c   1.000
_cell.angle_alpha   90.00
_cell.angle_beta   90.00
_cell.angle_gamma   90.00
#
_symmetry.space_group_name_H-M   'P 1'
#
loop_
_entity.id
_entity.type
_entity.pdbx_description
1 polymer ?
#
loop_
_entity_poly.entity_id
_entity_poly.type
_entity_poly.pdbx_seq_one_letter_code
_entity_poly.pdbx_strand_id
1 'polypeptide(L)'
;MHAAGVLDDGVLDSMSVERVAGVLRPKVDGARNLHELTEGLDLSAFVLFSSLAGAIGGAGQGSYAAANAYLDALAQQRRAQGLAATSVAWGPWAEGGMAVDGALEERLRRGGMAPMTPELAVKALQQALDLRETHLAIADLDWERFVPSYVAVRGSRLLDEVPEARRILEAAIGGGTAAQFETGGSELRERLAGMSEAEQERALLDLVTTQVAMVLGFPSVESVESQRAFRELGFDSLTAVELRNRLDAATGLRLPATIVFDHPTPVALARRLRTDVVQDGISAAAPILGELDRIEAAMATISADDVDRPRITTRLQTLLLKWGEAEQDSGNSGKKAVSDKIQSATSDEIFDFIDKELGIS
;
A
#
# COMPACT_ATOMS: atom_id res chain seq x y z
N MET A 1 3.35 -30.67 -22.82
CA MET A 1 3.02 -29.50 -21.97
C MET A 1 2.98 -29.94 -20.52
N HIS A 2 3.43 -29.11 -19.60
CA HIS A 2 3.39 -29.35 -18.16
C HIS A 2 2.49 -28.30 -17.50
N ALA A 3 1.31 -28.74 -17.06
CA ALA A 3 0.29 -27.87 -16.44
C ALA A 3 -0.17 -28.40 -15.07
N ALA A 4 0.57 -29.34 -14.48
CA ALA A 4 0.26 -29.86 -13.16
C ALA A 4 0.56 -28.80 -12.09
N GLY A 5 -0.30 -28.70 -11.08
CA GLY A 5 -0.15 -27.78 -9.98
C GLY A 5 -1.22 -28.00 -8.92
N VAL A 6 -0.90 -27.62 -7.69
CA VAL A 6 -1.83 -27.58 -6.56
C VAL A 6 -1.56 -26.30 -5.78
N LEU A 7 -2.59 -25.74 -5.16
CA LEU A 7 -2.47 -24.61 -4.23
C LEU A 7 -2.62 -25.12 -2.81
N ASP A 8 -1.84 -24.55 -1.91
CA ASP A 8 -1.99 -24.70 -0.47
C ASP A 8 -1.47 -23.42 0.17
N ASP A 9 -2.31 -22.38 0.13
CA ASP A 9 -1.93 -21.02 0.52
C ASP A 9 -1.74 -20.92 2.04
N GLY A 10 -0.77 -20.10 2.45
CA GLY A 10 -0.43 -19.86 3.84
C GLY A 10 0.73 -18.88 3.98
N VAL A 11 0.75 -18.15 5.09
CA VAL A 11 1.93 -17.35 5.45
C VAL A 11 3.12 -18.28 5.73
N LEU A 12 4.32 -17.89 5.30
CA LEU A 12 5.52 -18.74 5.37
C LEU A 12 5.74 -19.31 6.78
N ASP A 13 5.56 -18.51 7.82
CA ASP A 13 5.74 -18.90 9.23
C ASP A 13 4.75 -19.98 9.70
N SER A 14 3.65 -20.18 8.97
CA SER A 14 2.63 -21.20 9.26
C SER A 14 2.74 -22.44 8.37
N MET A 15 3.64 -22.45 7.39
CA MET A 15 3.79 -23.57 6.46
C MET A 15 4.71 -24.64 7.02
N SER A 16 4.23 -25.89 7.06
CA SER A 16 5.09 -27.04 7.36
C SER A 16 5.87 -27.46 6.11
N VAL A 17 6.98 -28.18 6.31
CA VAL A 17 7.79 -28.72 5.21
C VAL A 17 6.96 -29.64 4.31
N GLU A 18 6.04 -30.41 4.89
CA GLU A 18 5.16 -31.33 4.17
C GLU A 18 4.18 -30.58 3.26
N ARG A 19 3.58 -29.48 3.73
CA ARG A 19 2.69 -28.63 2.94
C ARG A 19 3.44 -27.99 1.78
N VAL A 20 4.63 -27.44 2.05
CA VAL A 20 5.50 -26.87 1.01
C VAL A 20 5.86 -27.94 -0.03
N ALA A 21 6.30 -29.12 0.41
CA ALA A 21 6.61 -30.23 -0.50
C ALA A 21 5.39 -30.67 -1.33
N GLY A 22 4.20 -30.67 -0.73
CA GLY A 22 2.94 -30.96 -1.42
C GLY A 22 2.68 -30.02 -2.61
N VAL A 23 2.97 -28.73 -2.46
CA VAL A 23 2.83 -27.72 -3.53
C VAL A 23 3.94 -27.81 -4.57
N LEU A 24 5.18 -28.05 -4.14
CA LEU A 24 6.33 -28.09 -5.04
C LEU A 24 6.30 -29.34 -5.94
N ARG A 25 5.99 -30.52 -5.38
CA ARG A 25 6.13 -31.81 -6.08
C ARG A 25 5.46 -31.85 -7.46
N PRO A 26 4.16 -31.48 -7.62
CA PRO A 26 3.50 -31.57 -8.93
C PRO A 26 4.18 -30.75 -10.01
N LYS A 27 4.71 -29.57 -9.65
CA LYS A 27 5.40 -28.66 -10.58
C LYS A 27 6.86 -29.04 -10.78
N VAL A 28 7.61 -29.09 -9.68
CA VAL A 28 9.06 -29.23 -9.69
C VAL A 28 9.48 -30.63 -10.12
N ASP A 29 9.00 -31.67 -9.43
CA ASP A 29 9.34 -33.06 -9.77
C ASP A 29 8.73 -33.45 -11.12
N GLY A 30 7.49 -33.04 -11.36
CA GLY A 30 6.81 -33.28 -12.63
C GLY A 30 7.57 -32.70 -13.83
N ALA A 31 7.99 -31.44 -13.75
CA ALA A 31 8.73 -30.80 -14.84
C ALA A 31 10.16 -31.35 -15.00
N ARG A 32 10.85 -31.68 -13.90
CA ARG A 32 12.16 -32.33 -13.94
C ARG A 32 12.09 -33.69 -14.63
N ASN A 33 11.15 -34.54 -14.22
CA ASN A 33 10.97 -35.86 -14.82
C ASN A 33 10.67 -35.73 -16.32
N LEU A 34 9.82 -34.79 -16.72
CA LEU A 34 9.57 -34.51 -18.13
C LEU A 34 10.83 -34.04 -18.86
N HIS A 35 11.66 -33.20 -18.25
CA HIS A 35 12.90 -32.76 -18.86
C HIS A 35 13.86 -33.93 -19.12
N GLU A 36 14.13 -34.75 -18.10
CA GLU A 36 15.06 -35.88 -18.17
C GLU A 36 14.59 -36.95 -19.16
N LEU A 37 13.30 -37.30 -19.11
CA LEU A 37 12.73 -38.34 -19.99
C LEU A 37 12.60 -37.91 -21.45
N THR A 38 12.70 -36.61 -21.75
CA THR A 38 12.54 -36.08 -23.10
C THR A 38 13.78 -35.40 -23.67
N GLU A 39 14.91 -35.45 -22.96
CA GLU A 39 16.15 -34.77 -23.36
C GLU A 39 16.65 -35.19 -24.75
N GLY A 40 16.56 -36.49 -25.06
CA GLY A 40 16.96 -37.05 -26.35
C GLY A 40 15.89 -37.03 -27.43
N LEU A 41 14.72 -36.43 -27.18
CA LEU A 41 13.62 -36.37 -28.14
C LEU A 41 13.65 -35.04 -28.91
N ASP A 42 13.43 -35.10 -30.21
CA ASP A 42 13.28 -33.92 -31.06
C ASP A 42 11.87 -33.30 -30.88
N LEU A 43 11.68 -32.64 -29.75
CA LEU A 43 10.41 -32.00 -29.41
C LEU A 43 10.23 -30.68 -30.17
N SER A 44 9.10 -30.54 -30.86
CA SER A 44 8.69 -29.26 -31.44
C SER A 44 8.37 -28.19 -30.38
N ALA A 45 7.93 -28.60 -29.18
CA ALA A 45 7.66 -27.70 -28.07
C ALA A 45 7.78 -28.40 -26.70
N PHE A 46 8.26 -27.67 -25.71
CA PHE A 46 8.22 -28.07 -24.29
C PHE A 46 7.66 -26.89 -23.48
N VAL A 47 6.36 -26.92 -23.23
CA VAL A 47 5.65 -25.79 -22.61
C VAL A 47 5.46 -26.02 -21.11
N LEU A 48 5.87 -25.07 -20.29
CA LEU A 48 5.68 -25.05 -18.84
C LEU A 48 4.65 -23.97 -18.48
N PHE A 49 3.59 -24.37 -17.78
CA PHE A 49 2.58 -23.44 -17.26
C PHE A 49 3.03 -22.97 -15.87
N SER A 50 3.74 -21.85 -15.87
CA SER A 50 4.11 -21.10 -14.66
C SER A 50 2.97 -20.14 -14.27
N SER A 51 3.22 -19.26 -13.32
CA SER A 51 2.26 -18.27 -12.83
C SER A 51 2.94 -16.93 -12.56
N LEU A 52 2.21 -15.83 -12.73
CA LEU A 52 2.63 -14.48 -12.33
C LEU A 52 3.15 -14.45 -10.89
N ALA A 53 2.60 -15.28 -10.00
CA ALA A 53 3.06 -15.41 -8.61
C ALA A 53 4.56 -15.74 -8.49
N GLY A 54 5.16 -16.42 -9.47
CA GLY A 54 6.61 -16.68 -9.49
C GLY A 54 7.46 -15.45 -9.79
N ALA A 55 6.91 -14.45 -10.48
CA ALA A 55 7.61 -13.22 -10.86
C ALA A 55 7.35 -12.06 -9.89
N ILE A 56 6.08 -11.84 -9.53
CA ILE A 56 5.66 -10.70 -8.70
C ILE A 56 5.33 -11.08 -7.25
N GLY A 57 5.31 -12.38 -6.94
CA GLY A 57 4.86 -12.89 -5.65
C GLY A 57 3.34 -12.99 -5.57
N GLY A 58 2.86 -13.68 -4.54
CA GLY A 58 1.45 -13.77 -4.18
C GLY A 58 1.35 -13.83 -2.66
N ALA A 59 0.45 -13.05 -2.08
CA ALA A 59 0.26 -13.00 -0.64
C ALA A 59 -0.20 -14.38 -0.15
N GLY A 60 0.59 -15.03 0.71
CA GLY A 60 0.33 -16.41 1.16
C GLY A 60 0.72 -17.51 0.16
N GLN A 61 1.34 -17.18 -0.98
CA GLN A 61 1.65 -18.15 -2.04
C GLN A 61 3.14 -18.47 -2.11
N GLY A 62 3.87 -18.46 -0.99
CA GLY A 62 5.33 -18.59 -0.99
C GLY A 62 5.85 -19.89 -1.63
N SER A 63 5.23 -21.02 -1.29
CA SER A 63 5.56 -22.34 -1.88
C SER A 63 5.20 -22.40 -3.37
N TYR A 64 4.04 -21.88 -3.74
CA TYR A 64 3.56 -21.86 -5.12
C TYR A 64 4.40 -20.93 -6.00
N ALA A 65 4.75 -19.74 -5.52
CA ALA A 65 5.66 -18.82 -6.19
C ALA A 65 7.02 -19.48 -6.44
N ALA A 66 7.60 -20.14 -5.44
CA ALA A 66 8.87 -20.86 -5.58
C ALA A 66 8.77 -22.01 -6.62
N ALA A 67 7.68 -22.77 -6.61
CA ALA A 67 7.45 -23.85 -7.56
C ALA A 67 7.36 -23.33 -9.02
N ASN A 68 6.74 -22.17 -9.22
CA ASN A 68 6.63 -21.53 -10.54
C ASN A 68 7.96 -20.91 -10.99
N ALA A 69 8.69 -20.26 -10.08
CA ALA A 69 10.04 -19.76 -10.37
C ALA A 69 11.01 -20.88 -10.80
N TYR A 70 10.85 -22.09 -10.23
CA TYR A 70 11.60 -23.27 -10.69
C TYR A 70 11.27 -23.64 -12.15
N LEU A 71 9.99 -23.58 -12.57
CA LEU A 71 9.61 -23.84 -13.96
C LEU A 71 10.24 -22.83 -14.91
N ASP A 72 10.23 -21.56 -14.52
CA ASP A 72 10.83 -20.47 -15.29
C ASP A 72 12.34 -20.68 -15.48
N ALA A 73 13.03 -21.04 -14.40
CA ALA A 73 14.45 -21.38 -14.44
C ALA A 73 14.74 -22.63 -15.29
N LEU A 74 13.89 -23.66 -15.21
CA LEU A 74 14.05 -24.88 -16.00
C LEU A 74 13.91 -24.62 -17.51
N ALA A 75 12.99 -23.73 -17.92
CA ALA A 75 12.88 -23.33 -19.32
C ALA A 75 14.16 -22.63 -19.82
N GLN A 76 14.71 -21.72 -19.03
CA GLN A 76 15.97 -21.04 -19.35
C GLN A 76 17.12 -22.05 -19.45
N GLN A 77 17.22 -22.99 -18.51
CA GLN A 77 18.23 -24.05 -18.53
C GLN A 77 18.13 -24.93 -19.78
N ARG A 78 16.92 -25.40 -20.14
CA ARG A 78 16.70 -26.21 -21.35
C ARG A 78 17.12 -25.46 -22.61
N ARG A 79 16.78 -24.17 -22.72
CA ARG A 79 17.16 -23.34 -23.86
C ARG A 79 18.67 -23.13 -23.94
N ALA A 80 19.35 -22.95 -22.82
CA ALA A 80 20.81 -22.89 -22.77
C ALA A 80 21.50 -24.19 -23.25
N GLN A 81 20.80 -25.33 -23.17
CA GLN A 81 21.23 -26.62 -23.69
C GLN A 81 20.82 -26.85 -25.17
N GLY A 82 20.21 -25.86 -25.83
CA GLY A 82 19.72 -25.97 -27.20
C GLY A 82 18.39 -26.73 -27.34
N LEU A 83 17.74 -27.08 -26.22
CA LEU A 83 16.46 -27.79 -26.22
C LEU A 83 15.28 -26.81 -26.31
N ALA A 84 14.18 -27.23 -26.93
CA ALA A 84 12.94 -26.47 -26.91
C ALA A 84 12.45 -26.31 -25.46
N ALA A 85 12.08 -25.08 -25.09
CA ALA A 85 11.32 -24.76 -23.89
C ALA A 85 10.66 -23.37 -23.96
N THR A 86 9.43 -23.27 -23.44
CA THR A 86 8.73 -22.01 -23.23
C THR A 86 8.01 -22.09 -21.89
N SER A 87 8.37 -21.23 -20.94
CA SER A 87 7.61 -21.05 -19.71
C SER A 87 6.74 -19.82 -19.81
N VAL A 88 5.46 -19.95 -19.48
CA VAL A 88 4.54 -18.81 -19.44
C VAL A 88 4.09 -18.58 -18.01
N ALA A 89 4.43 -17.42 -17.46
CA ALA A 89 3.94 -16.95 -16.17
C ALA A 89 2.52 -16.38 -16.37
N TRP A 90 1.51 -17.23 -16.20
CA TRP A 90 0.12 -16.88 -16.43
C TRP A 90 -0.47 -16.01 -15.30
N GLY A 91 -1.19 -14.97 -15.70
CA GLY A 91 -2.24 -14.34 -14.88
C GLY A 91 -3.50 -15.23 -14.78
N PRO A 92 -4.56 -14.76 -14.12
CA PRO A 92 -5.80 -15.53 -13.97
C PRO A 92 -6.48 -15.81 -15.32
N TRP A 93 -7.09 -16.99 -15.44
CA TRP A 93 -7.90 -17.38 -16.59
C TRP A 93 -9.38 -17.33 -16.20
N ALA A 94 -10.23 -16.90 -17.12
CA ALA A 94 -11.68 -16.94 -16.98
C ALA A 94 -12.20 -18.36 -17.25
N GLU A 95 -13.42 -18.65 -16.79
CA GLU A 95 -14.19 -19.85 -17.14
C GLU A 95 -13.54 -21.20 -16.74
N GLY A 96 -12.42 -21.16 -16.00
CA GLY A 96 -11.67 -22.33 -15.53
C GLY A 96 -10.27 -21.98 -15.03
N GLY A 97 -9.50 -22.98 -14.60
CA GLY A 97 -8.10 -22.81 -14.16
C GLY A 97 -7.87 -23.04 -12.65
N MET A 98 -6.81 -22.47 -12.10
CA MET A 98 -6.47 -22.57 -10.67
C MET A 98 -7.07 -21.42 -9.83
N ALA A 99 -7.72 -20.44 -10.49
CA ALA A 99 -8.27 -19.23 -9.88
C ALA A 99 -9.82 -19.22 -9.85
N VAL A 100 -10.47 -20.38 -10.04
CA VAL A 100 -11.93 -20.50 -10.23
C VAL A 100 -12.73 -20.45 -8.93
N ASP A 101 -12.08 -20.33 -7.78
CA ASP A 101 -12.82 -19.99 -6.56
C ASP A 101 -13.30 -18.54 -6.69
N GLY A 102 -14.62 -18.33 -6.78
CA GLY A 102 -15.20 -17.02 -7.06
C GLY A 102 -14.75 -15.92 -6.08
N ALA A 103 -14.38 -16.29 -4.85
CA ALA A 103 -13.80 -15.34 -3.89
C ALA A 103 -12.37 -14.92 -4.28
N LEU A 104 -11.56 -15.84 -4.78
CA LEU A 104 -10.20 -15.56 -5.30
C LEU A 104 -10.28 -14.76 -6.60
N GLU A 105 -11.19 -15.11 -7.50
CA GLU A 105 -11.41 -14.39 -8.75
C GLU A 105 -11.78 -12.92 -8.50
N GLU A 106 -12.78 -12.66 -7.64
CA GLU A 106 -13.20 -11.29 -7.33
C GLU A 106 -12.11 -10.52 -6.55
N ARG A 107 -11.30 -11.20 -5.73
CA ARG A 107 -10.13 -10.59 -5.09
C ARG A 107 -9.10 -10.15 -6.13
N LEU A 108 -8.74 -11.02 -7.07
CA LEU A 108 -7.78 -10.70 -8.14
C LEU A 108 -8.29 -9.55 -9.00
N ARG A 109 -9.58 -9.58 -9.39
CA ARG A 109 -10.22 -8.53 -10.17
C ARG A 109 -10.19 -7.17 -9.47
N ARG A 110 -10.47 -7.15 -8.16
CA ARG A 110 -10.37 -5.93 -7.33
C ARG A 110 -8.93 -5.44 -7.17
N GLY A 111 -7.97 -6.37 -7.14
CA GLY A 111 -6.53 -6.07 -7.18
C GLY A 111 -5.98 -5.66 -8.55
N GLY A 112 -6.84 -5.49 -9.56
CA GLY A 112 -6.43 -5.07 -10.90
C GLY A 112 -5.92 -6.20 -11.80
N MET A 113 -6.14 -7.47 -11.44
CA MET A 113 -5.84 -8.64 -12.29
C MET A 113 -7.14 -9.23 -12.82
N ALA A 114 -7.46 -8.95 -14.08
CA ALA A 114 -8.67 -9.46 -14.71
C ALA A 114 -8.45 -10.90 -15.24
N PRO A 115 -9.43 -11.81 -15.07
CA PRO A 115 -9.37 -13.13 -15.69
C PRO A 115 -9.38 -13.03 -17.22
N MET A 116 -8.41 -13.65 -17.88
CA MET A 116 -8.29 -13.66 -19.34
C MET A 116 -9.19 -14.72 -19.97
N THR A 117 -9.82 -14.39 -21.10
CA THR A 117 -10.56 -15.39 -21.87
C THR A 117 -9.63 -16.50 -22.37
N PRO A 118 -9.98 -17.79 -22.22
CA PRO A 118 -9.13 -18.90 -22.63
C PRO A 118 -8.68 -18.83 -24.10
N GLU A 119 -9.54 -18.38 -25.01
CA GLU A 119 -9.23 -18.24 -26.42
C GLU A 119 -8.12 -17.21 -26.67
N LEU A 120 -8.12 -16.11 -25.91
CA LEU A 120 -7.08 -15.09 -26.01
C LEU A 120 -5.77 -15.61 -25.44
N ALA A 121 -5.81 -16.27 -24.29
CA ALA A 121 -4.62 -16.84 -23.65
C ALA A 121 -3.95 -17.92 -24.53
N VAL A 122 -4.74 -18.79 -25.17
CA VAL A 122 -4.22 -19.80 -26.11
C VAL A 122 -3.63 -19.16 -27.36
N LYS A 123 -4.22 -18.08 -27.89
CA LYS A 123 -3.63 -17.32 -29.00
C LYS A 123 -2.28 -16.69 -28.61
N ALA A 124 -2.19 -16.14 -27.40
CA ALA A 124 -0.95 -15.58 -26.89
C ALA A 124 0.13 -16.67 -26.68
N LEU A 125 -0.26 -17.87 -26.23
CA LEU A 125 0.64 -19.03 -26.18
C LEU A 125 1.16 -19.39 -27.59
N GLN A 126 0.30 -19.44 -28.59
CA GLN A 126 0.73 -19.73 -29.97
C GLN A 126 1.77 -18.71 -30.45
N GLN A 127 1.52 -17.41 -30.21
CA GLN A 127 2.47 -16.35 -30.56
C GLN A 127 3.82 -16.51 -29.85
N ALA A 128 3.82 -16.85 -28.56
CA ALA A 128 5.05 -17.11 -27.82
C ALA A 128 5.85 -18.29 -28.39
N LEU A 129 5.17 -19.34 -28.85
CA LEU A 129 5.81 -20.48 -29.51
C LEU A 129 6.39 -20.11 -30.88
N ASP A 130 5.63 -19.36 -31.69
CA ASP A 130 6.05 -18.91 -33.01
C ASP A 130 7.27 -17.99 -32.95
N LEU A 131 7.31 -17.09 -31.95
CA LEU A 131 8.43 -16.20 -31.66
C LEU A 131 9.59 -16.89 -30.95
N ARG A 132 9.42 -18.16 -30.55
CA ARG A 132 10.40 -18.96 -29.79
C ARG A 132 10.82 -18.31 -28.47
N GLU A 133 9.87 -17.66 -27.81
CA GLU A 133 10.07 -17.08 -26.49
C GLU A 133 10.45 -18.16 -25.48
N THR A 134 11.41 -17.85 -24.61
CA THR A 134 11.87 -18.77 -23.56
C THR A 134 11.04 -18.62 -22.29
N HIS A 135 10.82 -17.38 -21.87
CA HIS A 135 10.06 -17.04 -20.67
C HIS A 135 9.38 -15.70 -20.87
N LEU A 136 8.08 -15.64 -20.57
CA LEU A 136 7.29 -14.43 -20.61
C LEU A 136 6.12 -14.49 -19.62
N ALA A 137 5.64 -13.33 -19.21
CA ALA A 137 4.44 -13.16 -18.42
C ALA A 137 3.27 -12.75 -19.32
N ILE A 138 2.10 -13.37 -19.13
CA ILE A 138 0.88 -13.02 -19.86
C ILE A 138 -0.24 -12.86 -18.85
N ALA A 139 -0.72 -11.63 -18.68
CA ALA A 139 -1.78 -11.27 -17.75
C ALA A 139 -2.54 -10.06 -18.28
N ASP A 140 -3.83 -9.96 -17.93
CA ASP A 140 -4.64 -8.78 -18.15
C ASP A 140 -4.64 -7.93 -16.87
N LEU A 141 -4.02 -6.75 -16.96
CA LEU A 141 -3.74 -5.89 -15.81
C LEU A 141 -4.38 -4.51 -16.00
N ASP A 142 -5.27 -4.16 -15.07
CA ASP A 142 -5.68 -2.78 -14.83
C ASP A 142 -4.58 -2.11 -14.00
N TRP A 143 -3.65 -1.44 -14.69
CA TRP A 143 -2.50 -0.80 -14.07
C TRP A 143 -2.88 0.24 -13.00
N GLU A 144 -4.00 0.96 -13.17
CA GLU A 144 -4.44 1.98 -12.22
C GLU A 144 -4.85 1.38 -10.89
N ARG A 145 -5.38 0.15 -10.89
CA ARG A 145 -5.74 -0.59 -9.67
C ARG A 145 -4.58 -1.40 -9.13
N PHE A 146 -3.82 -2.03 -10.02
CA PHE A 146 -2.77 -2.97 -9.67
C PHE A 146 -1.57 -2.26 -9.02
N VAL A 147 -1.07 -1.19 -9.64
CA VAL A 147 0.18 -0.53 -9.23
C VAL A 147 0.11 -0.01 -7.78
N PRO A 148 -0.89 0.80 -7.37
CA PRO A 148 -0.93 1.33 -6.01
C PRO A 148 -0.98 0.22 -4.95
N SER A 149 -1.75 -0.83 -5.22
CA SER A 149 -1.90 -1.99 -4.32
C SER A 149 -0.60 -2.78 -4.21
N TYR A 150 0.10 -2.97 -5.33
CA TYR A 150 1.31 -3.79 -5.40
C TYR A 150 2.52 -3.12 -4.76
N VAL A 151 2.70 -1.80 -4.95
CA VAL A 151 3.85 -1.07 -4.40
C VAL A 151 3.61 -0.46 -3.01
N ALA A 152 2.43 -0.66 -2.42
CA ALA A 152 2.02 -0.07 -1.14
C ALA A 152 3.03 -0.30 0.00
N VAL A 153 3.68 -1.47 0.04
CA VAL A 153 4.66 -1.82 1.08
C VAL A 153 6.09 -1.63 0.60
N ARG A 154 6.36 -1.97 -0.67
CA ARG A 154 7.70 -1.95 -1.24
C ARG A 154 7.62 -1.60 -2.71
N GLY A 155 8.42 -0.63 -3.14
CA GLY A 155 8.58 -0.33 -4.57
C GLY A 155 9.09 -1.54 -5.35
N SER A 156 8.72 -1.61 -6.62
CA SER A 156 9.12 -2.70 -7.53
C SER A 156 9.90 -2.17 -8.72
N ARG A 157 11.14 -2.63 -8.87
CA ARG A 157 11.98 -2.34 -10.05
C ARG A 157 11.40 -2.89 -11.34
N LEU A 158 10.62 -3.98 -11.26
CA LEU A 158 9.94 -4.55 -12.42
C LEU A 158 8.98 -3.53 -13.06
N LEU A 159 8.31 -2.73 -12.24
CA LEU A 159 7.35 -1.74 -12.74
C LEU A 159 8.01 -0.47 -13.30
N ASP A 160 9.29 -0.21 -12.99
CA ASP A 160 10.05 0.91 -13.57
C ASP A 160 10.23 0.75 -15.10
N GLU A 161 10.22 -0.50 -15.58
CA GLU A 161 10.39 -0.86 -17.00
C GLU A 161 9.07 -0.93 -17.78
N VAL A 162 7.93 -0.85 -17.09
CA VAL A 162 6.59 -0.86 -17.71
C VAL A 162 6.09 0.57 -17.86
N PRO A 163 5.96 1.14 -19.08
CA PRO A 163 5.61 2.55 -19.28
C PRO A 163 4.31 2.98 -18.62
N GLU A 164 3.28 2.14 -18.63
CA GLU A 164 1.98 2.37 -17.99
C GLU A 164 2.12 2.47 -16.48
N ALA A 165 2.80 1.50 -15.87
CA ALA A 165 3.02 1.49 -14.42
C ALA A 165 3.92 2.65 -13.97
N ARG A 166 4.98 2.95 -14.74
CA ARG A 166 5.88 4.07 -14.50
C ARG A 166 5.15 5.41 -14.47
N ARG A 167 4.23 5.66 -15.42
CA ARG A 167 3.43 6.90 -15.42
C ARG A 167 2.60 7.04 -14.14
N ILE A 168 2.04 5.94 -13.65
CA ILE A 168 1.25 5.94 -12.39
C ILE A 168 2.16 6.21 -11.20
N LEU A 169 3.33 5.57 -11.14
CA LEU A 169 4.31 5.80 -10.07
C LEU A 169 4.86 7.23 -10.08
N GLU A 170 5.17 7.77 -11.26
CA GLU A 170 5.63 9.16 -11.41
C GLU A 170 4.53 10.16 -11.03
N ALA A 171 3.27 9.89 -11.37
CA ALA A 171 2.14 10.69 -10.91
C ALA A 171 1.96 10.62 -9.38
N ALA A 172 2.17 9.44 -8.77
CA ALA A 172 2.12 9.26 -7.32
C ALA A 172 3.32 9.88 -6.58
N ILE A 173 4.49 9.98 -7.22
CA ILE A 173 5.70 10.63 -6.65
C ILE A 173 5.61 12.15 -6.83
N GLY A 174 5.17 12.62 -8.00
CA GLY A 174 4.89 14.03 -8.27
C GLY A 174 3.67 14.56 -7.49
N GLY A 175 2.79 13.66 -7.06
CA GLY A 175 1.63 13.89 -6.19
C GLY A 175 1.74 13.22 -4.81
N GLY A 176 2.97 12.96 -4.34
CA GLY A 176 3.33 12.51 -3.00
C GLY A 176 2.56 11.33 -2.41
N THR A 177 3.17 10.14 -2.34
CA THR A 177 2.70 9.06 -1.45
C THR A 177 2.74 9.46 0.03
N ALA A 178 3.64 10.36 0.43
CA ALA A 178 3.59 11.05 1.71
C ALA A 178 2.39 12.00 1.79
N ALA A 179 2.11 12.74 0.71
CA ALA A 179 0.96 13.62 0.61
C ALA A 179 -0.37 12.84 0.63
N GLN A 180 -0.45 11.60 0.10
CA GLN A 180 -1.66 10.75 0.14
C GLN A 180 -1.92 10.12 1.51
N PHE A 181 -0.87 9.69 2.22
CA PHE A 181 -0.99 9.28 3.63
C PHE A 181 -1.36 10.47 4.51
N GLU A 182 -0.76 11.63 4.26
CA GLU A 182 -1.08 12.88 4.97
C GLU A 182 -2.46 13.42 4.59
N THR A 183 -2.89 13.39 3.32
CA THR A 183 -4.22 13.85 2.89
C THR A 183 -5.31 12.88 3.29
N GLY A 184 -5.13 11.56 3.17
CA GLY A 184 -6.10 10.59 3.67
C GLY A 184 -6.36 10.76 5.17
N GLY A 185 -5.28 10.92 5.94
CA GLY A 185 -5.38 11.27 7.36
C GLY A 185 -5.96 12.67 7.61
N SER A 186 -5.61 13.67 6.79
CA SER A 186 -6.10 15.05 6.93
C SER A 186 -7.60 15.18 6.60
N GLU A 187 -8.06 14.58 5.50
CA GLU A 187 -9.47 14.54 5.09
C GLU A 187 -10.32 13.80 6.12
N LEU A 188 -9.82 12.68 6.65
CA LEU A 188 -10.50 11.96 7.73
C LEU A 188 -10.57 12.82 8.99
N ARG A 189 -9.48 13.48 9.39
CA ARG A 189 -9.45 14.39 10.56
C ARG A 189 -10.39 15.57 10.40
N GLU A 190 -10.41 16.23 9.24
CA GLU A 190 -11.32 17.34 8.94
C GLU A 190 -12.78 16.91 9.00
N ARG A 191 -13.10 15.75 8.42
CA ARG A 191 -14.45 15.17 8.47
C ARG A 191 -14.89 14.87 9.90
N LEU A 192 -13.98 14.38 10.76
CA LEU A 192 -14.28 14.04 12.15
C LEU A 192 -14.31 15.26 13.08
N ALA A 193 -13.57 16.34 12.80
CA ALA A 193 -13.44 17.51 13.67
C ALA A 193 -14.76 18.24 13.96
N GLY A 194 -15.74 18.16 13.05
CA GLY A 194 -17.07 18.75 13.20
C GLY A 194 -18.14 17.81 13.78
N MET A 195 -17.80 16.55 14.07
CA MET A 195 -18.74 15.51 14.49
C MET A 195 -18.72 15.29 16.00
N SER A 196 -19.87 14.94 16.58
CA SER A 196 -19.93 14.45 17.96
C SER A 196 -19.19 13.10 18.09
N GLU A 197 -18.79 12.74 19.32
CA GLU A 197 -18.09 11.47 19.59
C GLU A 197 -18.86 10.25 19.04
N ALA A 198 -20.19 10.24 19.20
CA ALA A 198 -21.05 9.17 18.71
C ALA A 198 -21.17 9.12 17.17
N GLU A 199 -20.94 10.24 16.48
CA GLU A 199 -20.90 10.33 15.02
C GLU A 199 -19.53 9.94 14.47
N GLN A 200 -18.45 10.33 15.16
CA GLN A 200 -17.09 9.91 14.84
C GLN A 200 -16.94 8.38 14.92
N GLU A 201 -17.46 7.77 16.00
CA GLU A 201 -17.45 6.30 16.13
C GLU A 201 -18.23 5.60 15.02
N ARG A 202 -19.37 6.15 14.60
CA ARG A 202 -20.15 5.61 13.48
C ARG A 202 -19.38 5.73 12.16
N ALA A 203 -18.79 6.89 11.87
CA ALA A 203 -18.03 7.11 10.65
C ALA A 203 -16.79 6.19 10.55
N LEU A 204 -16.09 5.98 11.68
CA LEU A 204 -14.94 5.07 11.74
C LEU A 204 -15.37 3.60 11.68
N LEU A 205 -16.53 3.25 12.27
CA LEU A 205 -17.09 1.91 12.13
C LEU A 205 -17.43 1.61 10.66
N ASP A 206 -18.07 2.55 9.97
CA ASP A 206 -18.37 2.43 8.54
C ASP A 206 -17.09 2.28 7.70
N LEU A 207 -16.04 3.02 8.04
CA LEU A 207 -14.73 2.85 7.39
C LEU A 207 -14.20 1.42 7.60
N VAL A 208 -14.16 0.94 8.84
CA VAL A 208 -13.66 -0.40 9.18
C VAL A 208 -14.49 -1.48 8.49
N THR A 209 -15.82 -1.42 8.55
CA THR A 209 -16.70 -2.42 7.91
C THR A 209 -16.58 -2.39 6.39
N THR A 210 -16.37 -1.22 5.79
CA THR A 210 -16.07 -1.08 4.35
C THR A 210 -14.77 -1.79 3.99
N GLN A 211 -13.69 -1.57 4.75
CA GLN A 211 -12.42 -2.26 4.51
C GLN A 211 -12.55 -3.77 4.76
N VAL A 212 -13.31 -4.19 5.76
CA VAL A 212 -13.57 -5.61 6.07
C VAL A 212 -14.33 -6.30 4.95
N ALA A 213 -15.43 -5.70 4.47
CA ALA A 213 -16.19 -6.22 3.35
C ALA A 213 -15.30 -6.35 2.10
N MET A 214 -14.42 -5.38 1.87
CA MET A 214 -13.43 -5.47 0.80
C MET A 214 -12.44 -6.61 1.01
N VAL A 215 -11.81 -6.74 2.18
CA VAL A 215 -10.82 -7.80 2.42
C VAL A 215 -11.43 -9.20 2.34
N LEU A 216 -12.63 -9.39 2.89
CA LEU A 216 -13.30 -10.70 2.92
C LEU A 216 -14.17 -10.99 1.69
N GLY A 217 -14.36 -10.02 0.79
CA GLY A 217 -15.17 -10.20 -0.42
C GLY A 217 -16.67 -10.25 -0.17
N PHE A 218 -17.16 -9.63 0.90
CA PHE A 218 -18.59 -9.52 1.13
C PHE A 218 -19.23 -8.55 0.13
N PRO A 219 -20.47 -8.84 -0.34
CA PRO A 219 -21.15 -8.03 -1.36
C PRO A 219 -21.53 -6.64 -0.85
N SER A 220 -21.61 -6.45 0.46
CA SER A 220 -21.99 -5.17 1.07
C SER A 220 -21.48 -5.05 2.52
N VAL A 221 -21.47 -3.83 3.04
CA VAL A 221 -21.08 -3.53 4.44
C VAL A 221 -22.08 -4.07 5.46
N GLU A 222 -23.35 -4.21 5.07
CA GLU A 222 -24.42 -4.78 5.89
C GLU A 222 -24.24 -6.28 6.12
N SER A 223 -23.41 -6.93 5.30
CA SER A 223 -23.04 -8.34 5.49
C SER A 223 -21.98 -8.53 6.57
N VAL A 224 -21.39 -7.44 7.08
CA VAL A 224 -20.36 -7.47 8.13
C VAL A 224 -21.01 -7.37 9.51
N GLU A 225 -20.97 -8.45 10.27
CA GLU A 225 -21.39 -8.43 11.68
C GLU A 225 -20.38 -7.65 12.53
N SER A 226 -20.68 -6.39 12.84
CA SER A 226 -19.75 -5.46 13.49
C SER A 226 -19.31 -5.82 14.92
N GLN A 227 -20.08 -6.66 15.61
CA GLN A 227 -19.79 -7.19 16.95
C GLN A 227 -19.04 -8.52 16.91
N ARG A 228 -18.99 -9.18 15.75
CA ARG A 228 -18.42 -10.51 15.61
C ARG A 228 -16.91 -10.42 15.53
N ALA A 229 -16.23 -11.42 16.10
CA ALA A 229 -14.78 -11.45 16.10
C ALA A 229 -14.26 -11.62 14.66
N PHE A 230 -13.17 -10.93 14.32
CA PHE A 230 -12.53 -11.03 13.00
C PHE A 230 -12.24 -12.49 12.61
N ARG A 231 -11.75 -13.31 13.55
CA ARG A 231 -11.51 -14.75 13.33
C ARG A 231 -12.78 -15.50 12.90
N GLU A 232 -13.92 -15.15 13.47
CA GLU A 232 -15.20 -15.78 13.16
C GLU A 232 -15.83 -15.24 11.87
N LEU A 233 -15.45 -14.03 11.46
CA LEU A 233 -15.77 -13.46 10.15
C LEU A 233 -14.92 -14.07 9.02
N GLY A 234 -13.88 -14.84 9.35
CA GLY A 234 -12.99 -15.47 8.38
C GLY A 234 -11.64 -14.77 8.21
N PHE A 235 -11.26 -13.87 9.12
CA PHE A 235 -9.90 -13.35 9.14
C PHE A 235 -8.90 -14.38 9.64
N ASP A 236 -7.82 -14.47 8.89
CA ASP A 236 -6.58 -15.17 9.20
C ASP A 236 -5.41 -14.16 9.29
N SER A 237 -4.19 -14.66 9.50
CA SER A 237 -2.99 -13.82 9.60
C SER A 237 -2.71 -13.01 8.32
N LEU A 238 -3.20 -13.44 7.15
CA LEU A 238 -2.95 -12.80 5.86
C LEU A 238 -3.91 -11.63 5.63
N THR A 239 -5.20 -11.91 5.77
CA THR A 239 -6.28 -10.92 5.67
C THR A 239 -6.19 -9.86 6.75
N ALA A 240 -5.67 -10.20 7.94
CA ALA A 240 -5.39 -9.23 9.00
C ALA A 240 -4.34 -8.18 8.59
N VAL A 241 -3.27 -8.61 7.92
CA VAL A 241 -2.23 -7.71 7.40
C VAL A 241 -2.79 -6.85 6.27
N GLU A 242 -3.62 -7.42 5.40
CA GLU A 242 -4.26 -6.68 4.31
C GLU A 242 -5.21 -5.58 4.84
N LEU A 243 -6.07 -5.91 5.81
CA LEU A 243 -6.94 -4.93 6.48
C LEU A 243 -6.13 -3.82 7.14
N ARG A 244 -5.07 -4.18 7.86
CA ARG A 244 -4.19 -3.20 8.51
C ARG A 244 -3.57 -2.23 7.49
N ASN A 245 -3.04 -2.74 6.37
CA ASN A 245 -2.45 -1.89 5.33
C ASN A 245 -3.47 -0.91 4.73
N ARG A 246 -4.71 -1.36 4.52
CA ARG A 246 -5.77 -0.50 3.98
C ARG A 246 -6.20 0.57 4.98
N LEU A 247 -6.24 0.23 6.27
CA LEU A 247 -6.54 1.18 7.33
C LEU A 247 -5.40 2.20 7.51
N ASP A 248 -4.14 1.78 7.43
CA ASP A 248 -2.98 2.70 7.44
C ASP A 248 -3.15 3.78 6.37
N ALA A 249 -3.41 3.38 5.12
CA ALA A 249 -3.60 4.31 4.01
C ALA A 249 -4.82 5.23 4.18
N ALA A 250 -5.95 4.69 4.66
CA ALA A 250 -7.20 5.45 4.81
C ALA A 250 -7.20 6.40 6.01
N THR A 251 -6.40 6.11 7.04
CA THR A 251 -6.37 6.90 8.27
C THR A 251 -5.13 7.77 8.40
N GLY A 252 -4.10 7.54 7.57
CA GLY A 252 -2.80 8.17 7.69
C GLY A 252 -1.99 7.68 8.90
N LEU A 253 -2.50 6.69 9.65
CA LEU A 253 -1.83 6.13 10.83
C LEU A 253 -0.81 5.06 10.45
N ARG A 254 0.11 4.77 11.38
CA ARG A 254 0.99 3.61 11.32
C ARG A 254 0.54 2.58 12.36
N LEU A 255 -0.38 1.70 11.96
CA LEU A 255 -0.95 0.70 12.85
C LEU A 255 0.01 -0.49 13.02
N PRO A 256 0.11 -1.06 14.23
CA PRO A 256 0.87 -2.28 14.47
C PRO A 256 0.26 -3.48 13.71
N ALA A 257 1.10 -4.43 13.31
CA ALA A 257 0.64 -5.65 12.62
C ALA A 257 -0.32 -6.51 13.45
N THR A 258 -0.34 -6.32 14.78
CA THR A 258 -1.21 -7.02 15.72
C THR A 258 -2.58 -6.36 15.89
N ILE A 259 -2.85 -5.20 15.27
CA ILE A 259 -4.03 -4.36 15.56
C ILE A 259 -5.36 -5.11 15.47
N VAL A 260 -5.50 -6.03 14.50
CA VAL A 260 -6.70 -6.85 14.29
C VAL A 260 -6.88 -7.90 15.39
N PHE A 261 -5.78 -8.34 16.02
CA PHE A 261 -5.81 -9.29 17.15
C PHE A 261 -5.97 -8.57 18.49
N ASP A 262 -5.36 -7.41 18.64
CA ASP A 262 -5.46 -6.56 19.83
C ASP A 262 -6.88 -5.97 19.96
N HIS A 263 -7.53 -5.73 18.83
CA HIS A 263 -8.91 -5.22 18.74
C HIS A 263 -9.76 -6.17 17.88
N PRO A 264 -10.27 -7.27 18.48
CA PRO A 264 -10.74 -8.43 17.73
C PRO A 264 -12.09 -8.26 17.04
N THR A 265 -12.74 -7.10 17.10
CA THR A 265 -14.03 -6.84 16.43
C THR A 265 -13.98 -5.51 15.66
N PRO A 266 -14.77 -5.35 14.57
CA PRO A 266 -14.89 -4.08 13.85
C PRO A 266 -15.17 -2.87 14.75
N VAL A 267 -16.07 -3.02 15.73
CA VAL A 267 -16.39 -1.96 16.71
C VAL A 267 -15.20 -1.64 17.61
N ALA A 268 -14.47 -2.64 18.10
CA ALA A 268 -13.29 -2.42 18.94
C ALA A 268 -12.18 -1.69 18.16
N LEU A 269 -11.96 -2.07 16.90
CA LEU A 269 -10.99 -1.44 16.02
C LEU A 269 -11.36 0.01 15.70
N ALA A 270 -12.62 0.29 15.39
CA ALA A 270 -13.10 1.65 15.13
C ALA A 270 -12.89 2.60 16.32
N ARG A 271 -13.15 2.14 17.56
CA ARG A 271 -12.86 2.93 18.78
C ARG A 271 -11.38 3.19 18.98
N ARG A 272 -10.53 2.20 18.66
CA ARG A 272 -9.09 2.37 18.73
C ARG A 272 -8.62 3.44 17.74
N LEU A 273 -9.04 3.33 16.49
CA LEU A 273 -8.72 4.32 15.45
C LEU A 273 -9.17 5.72 15.85
N ARG A 274 -10.33 5.87 16.50
CA ARG A 274 -10.80 7.17 17.03
C ARG A 274 -9.79 7.75 18.01
N THR A 275 -9.29 6.93 18.92
CA THR A 275 -8.30 7.36 19.92
C THR A 275 -7.01 7.80 19.24
N ASP A 276 -6.51 7.00 18.31
CA ASP A 276 -5.25 7.29 17.61
C ASP A 276 -5.37 8.52 16.69
N VAL A 277 -6.47 8.68 15.94
CA VAL A 277 -6.72 9.84 15.06
C VAL A 277 -6.92 11.14 15.87
N VAL A 278 -7.60 11.07 17.02
CA VAL A 278 -7.80 12.24 17.89
C VAL A 278 -6.51 12.58 18.65
N GLN A 279 -5.70 11.59 19.05
CA GLN A 279 -4.40 11.83 19.66
C GLN A 279 -3.37 12.40 18.67
N ASP A 280 -3.33 11.92 17.42
CA ASP A 280 -2.55 12.54 16.33
C ASP A 280 -3.07 13.93 15.94
N GLY A 281 -4.37 14.19 16.16
CA GLY A 281 -5.01 15.49 15.96
C GLY A 281 -4.69 16.53 17.03
N ILE A 282 -4.09 16.14 18.16
CA ILE A 282 -3.59 17.05 19.18
C ILE A 282 -2.08 17.23 18.98
N SER A 283 -1.73 18.27 18.21
CA SER A 283 -0.45 18.98 18.20
C SER A 283 0.54 18.69 17.06
N ALA A 284 0.59 19.62 16.10
CA ALA A 284 1.76 19.86 15.24
C ALA A 284 3.04 20.19 16.04
N ALA A 285 2.94 20.45 17.34
CA ALA A 285 4.08 20.64 18.22
C ALA A 285 4.61 19.33 18.83
N ALA A 286 3.89 18.19 18.74
CA ALA A 286 4.37 16.93 19.30
C ALA A 286 5.70 16.44 18.67
N PRO A 287 5.92 16.53 17.35
CA PRO A 287 7.22 16.21 16.75
C PRO A 287 8.32 17.18 17.17
N ILE A 288 7.98 18.48 17.33
CA ILE A 288 8.93 19.54 17.71
C ILE A 288 9.34 19.39 19.19
N LEU A 289 8.38 19.13 20.07
CA LEU A 289 8.62 18.88 21.50
C LEU A 289 9.44 17.61 21.69
N GLY A 290 9.16 16.53 20.94
CA GLY A 290 9.98 15.32 20.96
C GLY A 290 11.42 15.52 20.47
N GLU A 291 11.68 16.51 19.60
CA GLU A 291 13.05 16.91 19.25
C GLU A 291 13.72 17.79 20.31
N LEU A 292 12.95 18.67 20.96
CA LEU A 292 13.46 19.47 22.07
C LEU A 292 13.87 18.58 23.26
N ASP A 293 13.09 17.53 23.58
CA ASP A 293 13.43 16.55 24.61
C ASP A 293 14.73 15.79 24.27
N ARG A 294 14.94 15.46 22.98
CA ARG A 294 16.20 14.82 22.53
C ARG A 294 17.40 15.75 22.61
N ILE A 295 17.22 17.03 22.26
CA ILE A 295 18.27 18.04 22.40
C ILE A 295 18.61 18.27 23.87
N GLU A 296 17.61 18.33 24.76
CA GLU A 296 17.80 18.47 26.20
C GLU A 296 18.59 17.28 26.77
N ALA A 297 18.20 16.05 26.43
CA ALA A 297 18.91 14.84 26.85
C ALA A 297 20.36 14.80 26.33
N ALA A 298 20.60 15.21 25.08
CA ALA A 298 21.95 15.29 24.52
C ALA A 298 22.81 16.34 25.27
N MET A 299 22.24 17.50 25.58
CA MET A 299 22.92 18.55 26.34
C MET A 299 23.24 18.14 27.77
N ALA A 300 22.40 17.30 28.40
CA ALA A 300 22.65 16.78 29.75
C ALA A 300 23.89 15.88 29.83
N THR A 301 24.38 15.36 28.70
CA THR A 301 25.60 14.53 28.63
C THR A 301 26.88 15.34 28.38
N ILE A 302 26.76 16.64 28.07
CA ILE A 302 27.89 17.54 27.82
C ILE A 302 28.42 18.10 29.14
N SER A 303 29.73 18.00 29.35
CA SER A 303 30.39 18.48 30.58
C SER A 303 30.29 20.00 30.72
N ALA A 304 30.35 20.50 31.95
CA ALA A 304 30.22 21.92 32.22
C ALA A 304 31.35 22.76 31.57
N ASP A 305 32.52 22.16 31.37
CA ASP A 305 33.73 22.77 30.82
C ASP A 305 33.96 22.43 29.33
N ASP A 306 32.94 21.90 28.65
CA ASP A 306 33.04 21.52 27.24
C ASP A 306 33.22 22.75 26.33
N VAL A 307 34.18 22.65 25.41
CA VAL A 307 34.59 23.73 24.48
C VAL A 307 33.46 24.10 23.52
N ASP A 308 32.54 23.18 23.23
CA ASP A 308 31.40 23.42 22.32
C ASP A 308 30.18 24.02 23.02
N ARG A 309 30.16 24.07 24.36
CA ARG A 309 29.03 24.57 25.15
C ARG A 309 28.63 26.02 24.82
N PRO A 310 29.56 27.00 24.69
CA PRO A 310 29.20 28.37 24.29
C PRO A 310 28.57 28.44 22.90
N ARG A 311 29.04 27.61 21.96
CA ARG A 311 28.54 27.56 20.58
C ARG A 311 27.11 27.01 20.52
N ILE A 312 26.81 25.98 21.31
CA ILE A 312 25.45 25.42 21.45
C ILE A 312 24.52 26.46 22.06
N THR A 313 24.94 27.16 23.13
CA THR A 313 24.16 28.23 23.76
C THR A 313 23.81 29.36 22.79
N THR A 314 24.78 29.87 22.01
CA THR A 314 24.51 30.92 21.01
C THR A 314 23.53 30.45 19.95
N ARG A 315 23.60 29.18 19.52
CA ARG A 315 22.68 28.65 18.50
C ARG A 315 21.25 28.55 19.03
N LEU A 316 21.05 28.12 20.27
CA LEU A 316 19.74 28.06 20.91
C LEU A 316 19.14 29.46 21.12
N GLN A 317 19.95 30.43 21.57
CA GLN A 317 19.52 31.82 21.68
C GLN A 317 19.10 32.42 20.32
N THR A 318 19.85 32.10 19.26
CA THR A 318 19.50 32.54 17.89
C THR A 318 18.18 31.93 17.42
N LEU A 319 17.92 30.65 17.72
CA LEU A 319 16.66 30.00 17.39
C LEU A 319 15.49 30.63 18.16
N LEU A 320 15.68 30.92 19.45
CA LEU A 320 14.67 31.57 20.29
C LEU A 320 14.33 32.98 19.80
N LEU A 321 15.35 33.76 19.40
CA LEU A 321 15.16 35.09 18.84
C LEU A 321 14.37 35.05 17.52
N LYS A 322 14.73 34.15 16.60
CA LYS A 322 14.00 33.97 15.34
C LYS A 322 12.56 33.52 15.53
N TRP A 323 12.30 32.70 16.54
CA TRP A 323 10.95 32.28 16.89
C TRP A 323 10.11 33.46 17.41
N GLY A 324 10.68 34.29 18.29
CA GLY A 324 10.01 35.48 18.81
C GLY A 324 9.78 36.59 17.76
N GLU A 325 10.67 36.72 16.78
CA GLU A 325 10.49 37.66 15.65
C GLU A 325 9.30 37.26 14.75
N ALA A 326 9.06 35.95 14.54
CA ALA A 326 7.91 35.46 13.78
C ALA A 326 6.56 35.77 14.48
N GLU A 327 6.53 35.80 15.81
CA GLU A 327 5.36 36.25 16.59
C GLU A 327 5.13 37.77 16.50
N GLN A 328 6.19 38.58 16.36
CA GLN A 328 6.05 40.04 16.22
C GLN A 328 5.67 40.49 14.81
N ASP A 329 6.15 39.82 13.76
CA ASP A 329 5.79 40.14 12.36
C ASP A 329 4.31 39.81 12.04
N SER A 330 3.73 38.80 12.69
CA SER A 330 2.30 38.51 12.59
C SER A 330 1.42 39.57 13.28
N GLY A 331 1.90 40.21 14.35
CA GLY A 331 1.21 41.33 15.01
C GLY A 331 1.40 42.71 14.33
N ASN A 332 2.52 42.91 13.63
CA ASN A 332 2.86 44.21 13.02
C ASN A 332 2.37 44.35 11.56
N SER A 333 2.18 43.24 10.86
CA SER A 333 1.60 43.21 9.49
C SER A 333 0.17 43.75 9.43
N GLY A 334 -0.64 43.54 10.48
CA GLY A 334 -1.99 44.13 10.59
C GLY A 334 -1.98 45.66 10.74
N LYS A 335 -1.02 46.23 11.48
CA LYS A 335 -0.90 47.69 11.67
C LYS A 335 -0.31 48.40 10.45
N LYS A 336 0.63 47.75 9.75
CA LYS A 336 1.22 48.27 8.51
C LYS A 336 0.20 48.31 7.37
N ALA A 337 -0.64 47.28 7.24
CA ALA A 337 -1.71 47.23 6.24
C ALA A 337 -2.79 48.31 6.43
N VAL A 338 -3.10 48.70 7.68
CA VAL A 338 -4.04 49.79 7.99
C VAL A 338 -3.39 51.16 7.72
N SER A 339 -2.13 51.35 8.12
CA SER A 339 -1.41 52.61 7.87
C SER A 339 -1.17 52.88 6.38
N ASP A 340 -0.83 51.85 5.59
CA ASP A 340 -0.62 52.00 4.15
C ASP A 340 -1.94 52.26 3.41
N LYS A 341 -3.05 51.65 3.83
CA LYS A 341 -4.38 51.95 3.29
C LYS A 341 -4.86 53.36 3.59
N ILE A 342 -4.56 53.91 4.78
CA ILE A 342 -4.92 55.29 5.13
C ILE A 342 -4.08 56.30 4.36
N GLN A 343 -2.81 56.01 4.07
CA GLN A 343 -1.94 56.91 3.31
C GLN A 343 -2.20 56.89 1.79
N SER A 344 -2.77 55.81 1.25
CA SER A 344 -3.09 55.69 -0.18
C SER A 344 -4.55 56.03 -0.54
N ALA A 345 -5.42 56.19 0.45
CA ALA A 345 -6.84 56.47 0.24
C ALA A 345 -7.07 57.93 -0.16
N THR A 346 -7.98 58.14 -1.11
CA THR A 346 -8.46 59.47 -1.48
C THR A 346 -9.39 60.03 -0.40
N SER A 347 -9.58 61.35 -0.34
CA SER A 347 -10.40 61.98 0.72
C SER A 347 -11.80 61.38 0.84
N ASP A 348 -12.42 61.00 -0.28
CA ASP A 348 -13.76 60.41 -0.31
C ASP A 348 -13.78 58.97 0.23
N GLU A 349 -12.70 58.20 0.02
CA GLU A 349 -12.56 56.83 0.54
C GLU A 349 -12.27 56.80 2.06
N ILE A 350 -11.67 57.86 2.59
CA ILE A 350 -11.44 58.02 4.03
C ILE A 350 -12.77 58.27 4.77
N PHE A 351 -13.68 59.07 4.19
CA PHE A 351 -14.99 59.32 4.79
C PHE A 351 -15.89 58.08 4.75
N ASP A 352 -15.89 57.32 3.64
CA ASP A 352 -16.63 56.05 3.51
C ASP A 352 -16.16 54.97 4.50
N PHE A 353 -14.87 54.98 4.87
CA PHE A 353 -14.31 54.05 5.85
C PHE A 353 -14.74 54.40 7.29
N ILE A 354 -14.80 55.70 7.62
CA ILE A 354 -15.23 56.18 8.94
C ILE A 354 -16.74 55.94 9.16
N ASP A 355 -17.57 56.13 8.13
CA ASP A 355 -19.02 55.90 8.24
C ASP A 355 -19.38 54.42 8.40
N LYS A 356 -18.58 53.50 7.79
CA LYS A 356 -18.76 52.05 7.96
C LYS A 356 -18.35 51.51 9.33
N GLU A 357 -17.34 52.10 9.97
CA GLU A 357 -16.87 51.69 11.30
C GLU A 357 -17.67 52.33 12.44
N LEU A 358 -18.18 53.56 12.24
CA LEU A 358 -18.95 54.27 13.27
C LEU A 358 -20.47 54.12 13.14
N GLY A 359 -20.97 53.52 12.06
CA GLY A 359 -22.38 53.13 11.92
C GLY A 359 -23.36 54.30 11.90
N ILE A 360 -23.00 55.41 11.25
CA ILE A 360 -23.89 56.55 11.04
C ILE A 360 -24.07 56.68 9.53
N SER A 361 -25.32 56.53 9.06
CA SER A 361 -25.69 56.60 7.64
C SER A 361 -25.61 57.99 7.04
#